data_AF-M3CZL6-F1
#
_entry.id   AF-M3CZL6-F1
#
_cell.length_a   1.000
_cell.length_b   1.000
_cell.length_c   1.000
_cell.angle_alpha   90.00
_cell.angle_beta   90.00
_cell.angle_gamma   90.00
#
_symmetry.space_group_name_H-M   'P 1'
#
loop_
_entity.id
_entity.type
_entity.pdbx_description
1 polymer ?
#
loop_
_entity_poly.entity_id
_entity_poly.type
_entity_poly.pdbx_seq_one_letter_code
_entity_poly.pdbx_strand_id
1 'polypeptide(L)'
;LFFTLVVVGFCGLASQGNNSAIQWTIGSMLLLFTFIYNCTVGPVCYALVAEMPSTRLRQKTVVLARSVFQIGGMLANILTTRQLNPDGWNWGPCSAFFWAGTGFVMLVWSFLRLPEPKGRTYAELDVLFEMRVSARLFRTTVV
;
A
#
# COMPACT_ATOMS: atom_id res chain seq x y z
N LEU A 1 -7.54 -4.49 4.18
CA LEU A 1 -6.56 -3.39 4.36
C LEU A 1 -7.24 -2.09 4.77
N PHE A 2 -8.03 -1.43 3.91
CA PHE A 2 -8.74 -0.20 4.30
C PHE A 2 -9.76 -0.44 5.43
N PHE A 3 -10.65 -1.44 5.28
CA PHE A 3 -11.62 -1.80 6.33
C PHE A 3 -10.98 -2.21 7.66
N THR A 4 -9.88 -2.96 7.63
CA THR A 4 -9.17 -3.39 8.84
C THR A 4 -8.50 -2.20 9.55
N LEU A 5 -7.96 -1.22 8.81
CA LEU A 5 -7.38 -0.01 9.40
C LEU A 5 -8.47 0.94 9.95
N VAL A 6 -9.62 1.03 9.30
CA VAL A 6 -10.78 1.78 9.79
C VAL A 6 -11.30 1.18 11.10
N VAL A 7 -11.42 -0.16 11.18
CA VAL A 7 -11.83 -0.86 12.41
C VAL A 7 -10.80 -0.65 13.53
N VAL A 8 -9.50 -0.74 13.24
CA VAL A 8 -8.44 -0.45 14.24
C VAL A 8 -8.49 1.02 14.70
N GLY A 9 -8.75 1.96 13.79
CA GLY A 9 -8.97 3.37 14.13
C GLY A 9 -10.14 3.56 15.10
N PHE A 10 -11.31 3.00 14.79
CA PHE A 10 -12.48 3.08 15.67
C PHE A 10 -12.25 2.40 17.04
N CYS A 11 -11.53 1.28 17.08
CA CYS A 11 -11.09 0.66 18.34
C CYS A 11 -10.12 1.56 19.12
N GLY A 12 -9.29 2.35 18.44
CA GLY A 12 -8.40 3.33 19.06
C GLY A 12 -9.12 4.49 19.74
N LEU A 13 -10.22 4.98 19.16
CA LEU A 13 -11.09 6.00 19.79
C LEU A 13 -11.82 5.46 21.02
N ALA A 14 -12.19 4.17 21.01
CA ALA A 14 -12.82 3.50 22.14
C ALA A 14 -11.83 3.14 23.28
N SER A 15 -10.52 3.25 23.05
CA SER A 15 -9.47 2.89 24.02
C SER A 15 -9.28 3.92 25.15
N GLN A 16 -10.12 4.97 25.25
CA GLN A 16 -10.05 5.93 26.37
C GLN A 16 -10.39 5.30 27.74
N GLY A 17 -11.05 4.13 27.75
CA GLY A 17 -11.14 3.27 28.94
C GLY A 17 -10.08 2.19 28.89
N ASN A 18 -9.22 2.11 29.91
CA ASN A 18 -8.06 1.21 30.03
C ASN A 18 -8.45 -0.29 30.14
N ASN A 19 -9.19 -0.79 29.15
CA ASN A 19 -9.74 -2.14 29.11
C ASN A 19 -8.79 -3.05 28.33
N SER A 20 -8.24 -4.05 29.02
CA SER A 20 -7.35 -5.07 28.44
C SER A 20 -7.95 -5.75 27.21
N ALA A 21 -9.26 -5.97 27.17
CA ALA A 21 -9.98 -6.53 26.02
C ALA A 21 -9.82 -5.71 24.72
N ILE A 22 -9.75 -4.38 24.82
CA ILE A 22 -9.60 -3.49 23.66
C ILE A 22 -8.19 -3.61 23.08
N GLN A 23 -7.17 -3.74 23.93
CA GLN A 23 -5.78 -3.93 23.49
C GLN A 23 -5.57 -5.27 22.75
N TRP A 24 -6.15 -6.37 23.27
CA TRP A 24 -6.13 -7.67 22.58
C TRP A 24 -6.85 -7.62 21.23
N THR A 25 -7.96 -6.89 21.15
CA THR A 25 -8.70 -6.70 19.90
C THR A 25 -7.86 -5.94 18.87
N ILE A 26 -7.24 -4.81 19.28
CA ILE A 26 -6.33 -4.03 18.42
C ILE A 26 -5.17 -4.90 17.93
N GLY A 27 -4.53 -5.66 18.81
CA GLY A 27 -3.42 -6.56 18.45
C GLY A 27 -3.85 -7.63 17.43
N SER A 28 -4.98 -8.30 17.66
CA SER A 28 -5.51 -9.32 16.74
C SER A 28 -5.83 -8.75 15.34
N MET A 29 -6.40 -7.55 15.29
CA MET A 29 -6.72 -6.89 14.01
C MET A 29 -5.48 -6.40 13.27
N LEU A 30 -4.43 -5.97 13.98
CA LEU A 30 -3.14 -5.63 13.37
C LEU A 30 -2.45 -6.87 12.77
N LEU A 31 -2.54 -8.03 13.43
CA LEU A 31 -2.04 -9.29 12.89
C LEU A 31 -2.80 -9.70 11.63
N LEU A 32 -4.13 -9.62 11.65
CA LEU A 32 -4.96 -9.93 10.48
C LEU A 32 -4.71 -8.95 9.32
N PHE A 33 -4.53 -7.66 9.62
CA PHE A 33 -4.09 -6.67 8.64
C PHE A 33 -2.73 -7.06 8.02
N THR A 34 -1.76 -7.42 8.85
CA THR A 34 -0.41 -7.81 8.42
C THR A 34 -0.45 -9.06 7.56
N PHE A 35 -1.27 -10.05 7.92
CA PHE A 35 -1.47 -11.26 7.14
C PHE A 35 -2.00 -10.95 5.74
N ILE A 36 -3.10 -10.19 5.65
CA ILE A 36 -3.69 -9.79 4.37
C ILE A 36 -2.68 -8.98 3.55
N TYR A 37 -1.93 -8.08 4.18
CA TYR A 37 -0.91 -7.26 3.51
C TYR A 37 0.20 -8.12 2.88
N ASN A 38 0.70 -9.11 3.62
CA ASN A 38 1.75 -10.02 3.13
C ASN A 38 1.25 -10.96 2.03
N CYS A 39 -0.03 -11.35 2.01
CA CYS A 39 -0.58 -12.18 0.95
C CYS A 39 -0.93 -11.40 -0.33
N THR A 40 -1.15 -10.09 -0.23
CA THR A 40 -1.65 -9.29 -1.36
C THR A 40 -0.65 -8.22 -1.79
N VAL A 41 -0.62 -7.09 -1.11
CA VAL A 41 0.14 -5.90 -1.52
C VAL A 41 1.64 -6.16 -1.55
N GLY A 42 2.18 -6.94 -0.60
CA GLY A 42 3.60 -7.30 -0.57
C GLY A 42 4.08 -7.91 -1.89
N PRO A 43 3.64 -9.13 -2.25
CA PRO A 43 4.10 -9.82 -3.45
C PRO A 43 3.64 -9.15 -4.74
N VAL A 44 2.40 -8.63 -4.79
CA VAL A 44 1.83 -8.04 -6.01
C VAL A 44 2.61 -6.78 -6.42
N CYS A 45 2.99 -5.91 -5.47
CA CYS A 45 3.77 -4.72 -5.81
C CYS A 45 5.15 -5.08 -6.38
N TYR A 46 5.83 -6.09 -5.83
CA TYR A 46 7.13 -6.53 -6.34
C TYR A 46 7.03 -7.17 -7.72
N ALA A 47 5.97 -7.95 -7.98
CA ALA A 47 5.70 -8.52 -9.30
C ALA A 47 5.43 -7.42 -10.34
N LEU A 48 4.57 -6.45 -10.02
CA LEU A 48 4.23 -5.34 -10.93
C LEU A 48 5.45 -4.50 -11.29
N VAL A 49 6.31 -4.17 -10.33
CA VAL A 49 7.55 -3.41 -10.60
C VAL A 49 8.49 -4.18 -11.54
N ALA A 50 8.46 -5.51 -11.50
CA ALA A 50 9.26 -6.36 -12.36
C ALA A 50 8.66 -6.53 -13.78
N GLU A 51 7.33 -6.42 -13.90
CA GLU A 51 6.56 -6.68 -15.13
C GLU A 51 6.26 -5.43 -15.97
N MET A 52 6.11 -4.26 -15.36
CA MET A 52 5.77 -3.03 -16.08
C MET A 52 6.89 -2.38 -16.93
N PRO A 53 8.19 -2.45 -16.59
CA PRO A 53 9.20 -1.73 -17.36
C PRO A 53 9.72 -2.55 -18.54
N SER A 54 9.93 -1.90 -19.70
CA SER A 54 10.52 -2.56 -20.86
C SER A 54 11.94 -3.05 -20.59
N THR A 55 12.33 -4.14 -21.24
CA THR A 55 13.58 -4.88 -20.96
C THR A 55 14.85 -4.03 -21.06
N ARG A 56 14.87 -3.00 -21.92
CA ARG A 56 16.00 -2.07 -22.07
C ARG A 56 16.15 -1.06 -20.93
N LEU A 57 15.05 -0.67 -20.28
CA LEU A 57 15.04 0.36 -19.22
C LEU A 57 14.77 -0.22 -17.82
N ARG A 58 14.44 -1.51 -17.74
CA ARG A 58 14.10 -2.25 -16.53
C ARG A 58 15.02 -1.96 -15.35
N GLN A 59 16.33 -2.04 -15.56
CA GLN A 59 17.29 -1.87 -14.47
C GLN A 59 17.27 -0.45 -13.88
N LYS A 60 17.12 0.59 -14.72
CA LYS A 60 17.04 1.99 -14.27
C LYS A 60 15.74 2.27 -13.51
N THR A 61 14.61 1.76 -14.02
CA THR A 61 13.28 1.93 -13.40
C THR A 61 13.20 1.21 -12.06
N VAL A 62 13.71 -0.02 -11.97
CA VAL A 62 13.71 -0.81 -10.73
C VAL A 62 14.55 -0.15 -9.64
N VAL A 63 15.73 0.37 -9.99
CA VAL A 63 16.58 1.10 -9.02
C VAL A 63 15.88 2.36 -8.52
N LEU A 64 15.26 3.14 -9.40
CA LEU A 64 14.51 4.33 -9.00
C LEU A 64 13.35 3.97 -8.06
N ALA A 65 12.57 2.94 -8.42
CA ALA A 65 11.45 2.45 -7.59
C ALA A 65 11.92 1.98 -6.21
N ARG A 66 13.02 1.23 -6.14
CA ARG A 66 13.64 0.78 -4.87
C ARG A 66 14.10 1.95 -4.02
N SER A 67 14.76 2.94 -4.61
CA SER A 67 15.25 4.12 -3.89
C SER A 67 14.10 4.93 -3.29
N VAL A 68 13.02 5.18 -4.06
CA VAL A 68 11.83 5.87 -3.57
C VAL A 68 11.15 5.07 -2.46
N PHE A 69 11.04 3.74 -2.59
CA PHE A 69 10.49 2.88 -1.55
C PHE A 69 11.30 2.99 -0.24
N GLN A 70 12.63 2.98 -0.33
CA GLN A 70 13.48 3.08 0.86
C GLN A 70 13.36 4.43 1.56
N ILE A 71 13.29 5.53 0.79
CA ILE A 71 13.10 6.89 1.34
C ILE A 71 11.72 7.00 2.00
N GLY A 72 10.67 6.50 1.36
CA GLY A 72 9.32 6.45 1.95
C GLY A 72 9.29 5.63 3.25
N GLY A 73 9.98 4.49 3.27
CA GLY A 73 10.15 3.66 4.46
C GLY A 73 10.87 4.39 5.59
N MET A 74 11.90 5.18 5.28
CA MET A 74 12.59 6.01 6.27
C MET A 74 11.66 7.07 6.89
N LEU A 75 10.91 7.80 6.07
CA LEU A 75 9.93 8.78 6.53
C LEU A 75 8.84 8.14 7.39
N ALA A 76 8.33 6.98 6.97
CA ALA A 76 7.33 6.23 7.71
C ALA A 76 7.82 5.78 9.08
N ASN A 77 9.08 5.35 9.19
CA ASN A 77 9.69 4.97 10.47
C ASN A 77 9.84 6.17 11.42
N ILE A 78 10.22 7.34 10.90
CA ILE A 78 10.32 8.58 11.69
C ILE A 78 8.93 9.00 12.20
N LEU A 79 7.92 9.00 11.31
CA LEU A 79 6.54 9.33 11.65
C LEU A 79 5.96 8.36 12.69
N THR A 80 6.13 7.05 12.49
CA THR A 80 5.60 6.02 13.40
C THR A 80 6.23 6.14 14.78
N THR A 81 7.55 6.34 14.86
CA THR A 81 8.25 6.54 16.14
C THR A 81 7.75 7.79 16.87
N ARG A 82 7.51 8.90 16.15
CA ARG A 82 6.96 10.14 16.73
C ARG A 82 5.49 10.00 17.17
N GLN A 83 4.71 9.17 16.48
CA GLN A 83 3.29 8.92 16.76
C GLN A 83 3.08 8.03 18.00
N LEU A 84 3.96 7.03 18.19
CA LEU A 84 3.88 6.09 19.32
C LEU A 84 4.59 6.60 20.58
N ASN A 85 5.58 7.48 20.46
CA ASN A 85 6.33 7.96 21.62
C ASN A 85 5.44 8.85 22.53
N PRO A 86 5.33 8.54 23.84
CA PRO A 86 4.58 9.34 24.82
C PRO A 86 5.07 10.78 24.97
N ASP A 87 6.37 11.02 24.79
CA ASP A 87 6.98 12.37 24.86
C ASP A 87 6.86 13.14 23.52
N GLY A 88 6.28 12.51 22.50
CA GLY A 88 6.07 13.05 21.16
C GLY A 88 4.64 13.49 20.92
N TRP A 89 4.05 13.04 19.81
CA TRP A 89 2.66 13.37 19.47
C TRP A 89 1.63 12.56 20.26
N ASN A 90 2.04 11.46 20.91
CA ASN A 90 1.19 10.60 21.74
C ASN A 90 -0.14 10.24 21.07
N TRP A 91 -0.11 9.93 19.76
CA TRP A 91 -1.31 9.54 19.01
C TRP A 91 -1.72 8.11 19.29
N GLY A 92 -0.81 7.28 19.84
CA GLY A 92 -1.11 5.91 20.24
C GLY A 92 -1.89 5.14 19.17
N PRO A 93 -3.00 4.47 19.51
CA PRO A 93 -3.81 3.74 18.53
C PRO A 93 -4.59 4.64 17.55
N CYS A 94 -4.78 5.93 17.84
CA CYS A 94 -5.41 6.88 16.90
C CYS A 94 -4.54 7.15 15.66
N SER A 95 -3.23 6.86 15.71
CA SER A 95 -2.35 6.92 14.54
C SER A 95 -2.82 6.03 13.38
N ALA A 96 -3.60 4.97 13.66
CA ALA A 96 -4.18 4.09 12.66
C ALA A 96 -5.09 4.83 11.66
N PHE A 97 -5.77 5.91 12.06
CA PHE A 97 -6.59 6.70 11.14
C PHE A 97 -5.76 7.45 10.10
N PHE A 98 -4.59 7.96 10.49
CA PHE A 98 -3.68 8.63 9.57
C PHE A 98 -3.19 7.65 8.48
N TRP A 99 -2.81 6.44 8.90
CA TRP A 99 -2.40 5.37 7.99
C TRP A 99 -3.57 4.80 7.18
N ALA A 100 -4.79 4.78 7.71
CA ALA A 100 -6.00 4.44 6.96
C ALA A 100 -6.27 5.46 5.84
N GLY A 101 -6.12 6.76 6.13
CA GLY A 101 -6.31 7.84 5.17
C GLY A 101 -5.30 7.80 4.03
N THR A 102 -4.01 7.63 4.35
CA THR A 102 -2.97 7.48 3.31
C THR A 102 -3.18 6.20 2.49
N GLY A 103 -3.60 5.10 3.14
CA GLY A 103 -3.98 3.86 2.48
C GLY A 103 -5.18 4.01 1.53
N PHE A 104 -6.16 4.84 1.88
CA PHE A 104 -7.31 5.14 1.01
C PHE A 104 -6.90 5.90 -0.24
N VAL A 105 -6.06 6.93 -0.08
CA VAL A 105 -5.53 7.70 -1.22
C VAL A 105 -4.74 6.78 -2.16
N MET A 106 -3.92 5.89 -1.61
CA MET A 106 -3.23 4.87 -2.41
C MET A 106 -4.18 3.90 -3.09
N LEU A 107 -5.25 3.45 -2.43
CA LEU A 107 -6.26 2.57 -3.03
C LEU A 107 -6.97 3.26 -4.20
N VAL A 108 -7.39 4.51 -4.03
CA VAL A 108 -8.02 5.31 -5.09
C VAL A 108 -7.04 5.51 -6.25
N TRP A 109 -5.77 5.80 -5.96
CA TRP A 109 -4.74 5.94 -6.98
C TRP A 109 -4.52 4.63 -7.74
N SER A 110 -4.40 3.50 -7.04
CA SER A 110 -4.28 2.18 -7.64
C SER A 110 -5.50 1.86 -8.50
N PHE A 111 -6.71 2.17 -8.04
CA PHE A 111 -7.93 1.94 -8.82
C PHE A 111 -7.99 2.78 -10.11
N LEU A 112 -7.48 4.01 -10.09
CA LEU A 112 -7.54 4.91 -11.25
C LEU A 112 -6.38 4.73 -12.23
N ARG A 113 -5.19 4.39 -11.75
CA ARG A 113 -3.96 4.43 -12.54
C ARG A 113 -3.20 3.11 -12.67
N LEU A 114 -3.51 2.09 -11.87
CA LEU A 114 -2.80 0.82 -11.97
C LEU A 114 -3.35 0.02 -13.17
N PRO A 115 -2.58 -0.19 -14.24
CA PRO A 115 -2.97 -1.09 -15.31
C PRO A 115 -2.90 -2.53 -14.80
N GLU A 116 -3.79 -3.40 -15.27
CA GLU A 116 -3.77 -4.83 -14.93
C GLU A 116 -3.00 -5.61 -16.00
N PRO A 117 -1.75 -6.07 -15.75
CA PRO A 117 -0.92 -6.77 -16.74
C PRO A 117 -1.24 -8.27 -16.86
N LYS A 118 -2.20 -8.78 -16.07
CA LYS A 118 -2.47 -10.21 -15.95
C LYS A 118 -2.82 -10.83 -17.31
N GLY A 119 -1.99 -11.78 -17.75
CA GLY A 119 -2.21 -12.57 -18.98
C GLY A 119 -1.72 -11.91 -20.27
N ARG A 120 -0.93 -10.85 -20.21
CA ARG A 120 -0.30 -10.21 -21.38
C ARG A 120 1.21 -10.41 -21.39
N THR A 121 1.77 -10.55 -22.59
CA THR A 121 3.21 -10.60 -22.79
C THR A 121 3.82 -9.21 -22.69
N TYR A 122 5.12 -9.13 -22.39
CA TYR A 122 5.86 -7.87 -22.33
C TYR A 122 5.74 -7.04 -23.62
N ALA A 123 5.68 -7.71 -24.78
CA ALA A 123 5.53 -7.05 -26.07
C ALA A 123 4.14 -6.42 -26.26
N GLU A 124 3.06 -7.09 -25.84
CA GLU A 124 1.70 -6.54 -25.90
C GLU A 124 1.54 -5.36 -24.94
N LEU A 125 2.16 -5.42 -23.76
CA LEU A 125 2.18 -4.31 -22.80
C LEU A 125 2.89 -3.09 -23.37
N ASP A 126 4.05 -3.27 -24.00
CA ASP A 126 4.79 -2.18 -24.65
C ASP A 126 3.94 -1.50 -25.75
N VAL A 127 3.22 -2.28 -26.57
CA VAL A 127 2.31 -1.76 -27.61
C VAL A 127 1.13 -0.99 -27.00
N LEU A 128 0.54 -1.46 -25.91
CA LEU A 128 -0.54 -0.77 -25.19
C LEU A 128 -0.07 0.56 -24.56
N PHE A 129 1.17 0.59 -24.05
CA PHE A 129 1.80 1.81 -23.57
C PHE A 129 2.10 2.79 -24.72
N GLU A 130 2.54 2.31 -25.87
CA GLU A 130 2.79 3.13 -27.06
C GLU A 130 1.50 3.73 -27.63
N MET A 131 0.40 2.97 -27.63
CA MET A 131 -0.94 3.44 -27.98
C MET A 131 -1.59 4.37 -26.94
N ARG A 132 -0.90 4.68 -25.82
CA ARG A 132 -1.39 5.53 -24.71
C ARG A 132 -2.78 5.15 -24.21
N VAL A 133 -3.09 3.86 -24.22
CA VAL A 133 -4.39 3.37 -23.75
C VAL A 133 -4.54 3.69 -22.25
N SER A 134 -5.73 4.07 -21.81
CA SER A 134 -6.00 4.28 -20.38
C SER A 134 -5.72 3.00 -19.60
N ALA A 135 -5.07 3.08 -18.44
CA ALA A 135 -4.75 1.95 -17.56
C ALA A 135 -5.94 0.99 -17.31
N ARG A 136 -7.18 1.49 -17.38
CA ARG A 136 -8.42 0.71 -17.19
C ARG A 136 -8.88 -0.10 -18.41
N LEU A 137 -8.36 0.21 -19.60
CA LEU A 137 -8.73 -0.45 -20.86
C LEU A 137 -7.71 -1.53 -21.28
N PHE A 138 -6.59 -1.70 -20.55
CA PHE A 138 -5.58 -2.72 -20.83
C PHE A 138 -6.18 -4.15 -20.87
N ARG A 139 -7.21 -4.41 -20.08
CA ARG A 139 -7.90 -5.70 -20.05
C ARG A 139 -8.81 -5.93 -21.26
N THR A 140 -9.43 -4.88 -21.79
CA THR A 140 -10.48 -4.97 -22.83
C THR A 140 -9.94 -4.69 -24.23
N THR A 141 -8.77 -4.05 -24.33
CA THR A 141 -8.17 -3.70 -25.62
C THR A 141 -7.56 -4.96 -26.24
N VAL A 142 -8.12 -5.39 -27.36
CA VAL A 142 -7.56 -6.49 -28.17
C VAL A 142 -6.30 -5.96 -28.85
N VAL A 143 -5.20 -6.72 -28.71
CA VAL A 143 -3.92 -6.47 -29.37
C VAL A 143 -3.71 -7.62 -30.34
#